data_AF-A0A1B6CFD0-F1
#
_entry.id   AF-A0A1B6CFD0-F1
#
_cell.length_a   1.000
_cell.length_b   1.000
_cell.length_c   1.000
_cell.angle_alpha   90.00
_cell.angle_beta   90.00
_cell.angle_gamma   90.00
#
_symmetry.space_group_name_H-M   'P 1'
#
loop_
_entity.id
_entity.type
_entity.pdbx_description
1 polymer ?
#
loop_
_entity_poly.entity_id
_entity_poly.type
_entity_poly.pdbx_seq_one_letter_code
_entity_poly.pdbx_strand_id
1 'polypeptide(L)'
;AQKLIIKSNSINRLRQEFSDILDAYNELAMKEDVKFTPYYAPLRAVDDMVDQVIHTATILQAKQAVKQSPATSLPATIQCPLKLPKLELKRFNGDPIEWVSFINLFNSAIHENNTLTPVTKLQYLLSVLSKEPFNLIKSLPISDKNYEVAYNILKERYHSQRRLTSLHLNKILDLPTIHHMHIC
;
A
#
# COMPACT_ATOMS: atom_id res chain seq x y z
N ALA A 1 -23.87 9.09 -10.42
CA ALA A 1 -22.72 8.19 -10.69
C ALA A 1 -21.82 8.69 -11.83
N GLN A 2 -22.29 8.83 -13.08
CA GLN A 2 -21.45 9.20 -14.25
C GLN A 2 -20.64 10.51 -14.10
N LYS A 3 -21.23 11.60 -13.56
CA LYS A 3 -20.49 12.86 -13.32
C LYS A 3 -19.30 12.72 -12.35
N LEU A 4 -19.36 11.76 -11.43
CA LEU A 4 -18.31 11.51 -10.44
C LEU A 4 -17.14 10.73 -11.05
N ILE A 5 -17.46 9.74 -11.90
CA ILE A 5 -16.49 8.92 -12.64
C ILE A 5 -15.70 9.79 -13.62
N ILE A 6 -16.38 10.70 -14.34
CA ILE A 6 -15.73 11.63 -15.27
C ILE A 6 -14.75 12.56 -14.51
N LYS A 7 -15.15 13.08 -13.33
CA LYS A 7 -14.26 13.91 -12.49
C LYS A 7 -13.08 13.13 -11.90
N SER A 8 -13.26 11.87 -11.52
CA SER A 8 -12.17 11.00 -11.02
C SER A 8 -11.11 10.76 -12.10
N ASN A 9 -11.53 10.59 -13.35
CA ASN A 9 -10.61 10.43 -14.48
C ASN A 9 -9.82 11.71 -14.76
N SER A 10 -10.43 12.89 -14.59
CA SER A 10 -9.73 14.18 -14.69
C SER A 10 -8.67 14.36 -13.59
N ILE A 11 -8.95 13.87 -12.38
CA ILE A 11 -8.01 13.93 -11.25
C ILE A 11 -6.80 13.03 -11.49
N ASN A 12 -7.02 11.80 -11.96
CA ASN A 12 -5.93 10.89 -12.32
C ASN A 12 -5.06 11.43 -13.47
N ARG A 13 -5.69 12.11 -14.43
CA ARG A 13 -4.98 12.79 -15.51
C ARG A 13 -4.12 13.95 -14.99
N LEU A 14 -4.66 14.79 -14.11
CA LEU A 14 -3.93 15.90 -13.51
C LEU A 14 -2.74 15.43 -12.66
N ARG A 15 -2.91 14.33 -11.93
CA ARG A 15 -1.83 13.66 -11.18
C ARG A 15 -0.70 13.23 -12.11
N GLN A 16 -1.04 12.62 -13.25
CA GLN A 16 -0.06 12.19 -14.23
C GLN A 16 0.70 13.39 -14.81
N GLU A 17 -0.01 14.45 -15.22
CA GLU A 17 0.59 15.68 -15.74
C GLU A 17 1.53 16.34 -14.69
N PHE A 18 1.17 16.32 -13.40
CA PHE A 18 2.03 16.83 -12.34
C PHE A 18 3.30 15.98 -12.12
N SER A 19 3.19 14.65 -12.27
CA SER A 19 4.35 13.74 -12.25
C SER A 19 5.31 14.05 -13.39
N ASP A 20 4.78 14.17 -14.60
CA ASP A 20 5.58 14.40 -15.81
C ASP A 20 6.29 15.77 -15.73
N ILE A 21 5.65 16.79 -15.16
CA ILE A 21 6.26 18.11 -14.92
C ILE A 21 7.38 18.03 -13.88
N LEU A 22 7.19 17.29 -12.79
CA LEU A 22 8.22 17.11 -11.76
C LEU A 22 9.43 16.35 -12.29
N ASP A 23 9.20 15.34 -13.13
CA ASP A 23 10.28 14.61 -13.81
C ASP A 23 11.05 15.54 -14.76
N ALA A 24 10.35 16.33 -15.58
CA ALA A 24 10.98 17.31 -16.45
C ALA A 24 11.78 18.36 -15.67
N TYR A 25 11.24 18.87 -14.55
CA TYR A 25 11.93 19.81 -13.68
C TYR A 25 13.19 19.21 -13.05
N ASN A 26 13.09 18.00 -12.50
CA ASN A 26 14.23 17.31 -11.90
C ASN A 26 15.30 17.00 -12.96
N GLU A 27 14.92 16.60 -14.18
CA GLU A 27 15.85 16.35 -15.28
C GLU A 27 16.59 17.63 -15.70
N LEU A 28 15.88 18.76 -15.78
CA LEU A 28 16.48 20.07 -16.08
C LEU A 28 17.43 20.51 -14.96
N ALA A 29 17.04 20.36 -13.70
CA ALA A 29 17.87 20.72 -12.55
C ALA A 29 19.14 19.85 -12.43
N MET A 30 19.06 18.55 -12.80
CA MET A 30 20.24 17.67 -12.86
C MET A 30 21.20 18.02 -14.00
N LYS A 31 20.71 18.61 -15.10
CA LYS A 31 21.57 19.12 -16.18
C LYS A 31 22.31 20.40 -15.77
N GLU A 32 21.72 21.19 -14.88
CA GLU A 32 22.29 22.45 -14.40
C GLU A 32 23.26 22.27 -13.22
N ASP A 33 22.98 21.33 -12.31
CA ASP A 33 23.86 20.97 -11.19
C ASP A 33 23.96 19.44 -11.03
N VAL A 34 25.18 18.91 -11.22
CA VAL A 34 25.51 17.48 -11.13
C VAL A 34 25.31 16.91 -9.71
N LYS A 35 25.27 17.76 -8.68
CA LYS A 35 25.02 17.34 -7.29
C LYS A 35 23.54 17.45 -6.89
N PHE A 36 22.68 17.93 -7.80
CA PHE A 36 21.26 18.06 -7.53
C PHE A 36 20.61 16.69 -7.30
N THR A 37 19.88 16.57 -6.18
CA THR A 37 19.10 15.37 -5.87
C THR A 37 17.63 15.60 -6.22
N PRO A 38 17.01 14.73 -7.04
CA PRO A 38 15.61 14.87 -7.43
C PRO A 38 14.64 15.00 -6.24
N TYR A 39 13.67 15.91 -6.36
CA TYR A 39 12.69 16.21 -5.32
C TYR A 39 11.29 15.74 -5.72
N TYR A 40 10.77 14.76 -4.98
CA TYR A 40 9.47 14.13 -5.23
C TYR A 40 8.49 14.22 -4.05
N ALA A 41 8.84 14.95 -2.99
CA ALA A 41 7.94 15.11 -1.85
C ALA A 41 6.56 15.73 -2.22
N PRO A 42 6.46 16.67 -3.18
CA PRO A 42 5.16 17.21 -3.59
C PRO A 42 4.28 16.17 -4.27
N LEU A 43 4.87 15.19 -4.97
CA LEU A 43 4.15 14.11 -5.63
C LEU A 43 3.40 13.23 -4.61
N ARG A 44 4.02 12.98 -3.44
CA ARG A 44 3.39 12.20 -2.36
C ARG A 44 2.14 12.87 -1.80
N ALA A 45 2.17 14.18 -1.63
CA ALA A 45 1.01 14.92 -1.15
C ALA A 45 -0.16 14.88 -2.16
N VAL A 46 0.16 14.89 -3.45
CA VAL A 46 -0.83 14.72 -4.52
C VAL A 46 -1.38 13.29 -4.53
N ASP A 47 -0.54 12.28 -4.35
CA ASP A 47 -0.97 10.87 -4.23
C ASP A 47 -1.92 10.68 -3.04
N ASP A 48 -1.58 11.21 -1.86
CA ASP A 48 -2.41 11.13 -0.66
C ASP A 48 -3.78 11.82 -0.86
N MET A 49 -3.81 12.97 -1.55
CA MET A 49 -5.05 13.66 -1.88
C MET A 49 -5.92 12.88 -2.88
N VAL A 50 -5.31 12.25 -3.88
CA VAL A 50 -6.03 11.42 -4.88
C VAL A 50 -6.65 10.19 -4.19
N ASP A 51 -5.89 9.53 -3.31
CA ASP A 51 -6.38 8.39 -2.53
C ASP A 51 -7.55 8.78 -1.62
N GLN A 52 -7.49 9.95 -0.99
CA GLN A 52 -8.59 10.48 -0.18
C GLN A 52 -9.85 10.75 -1.02
N VAL A 53 -9.71 11.29 -2.23
CA VAL A 53 -10.84 11.55 -3.13
C VAL A 53 -11.46 10.24 -3.65
N ILE A 54 -10.64 9.25 -3.99
CA ILE A 54 -11.12 7.92 -4.42
C ILE A 54 -11.84 7.21 -3.27
N HIS A 55 -11.26 7.26 -2.06
CA HIS A 55 -11.86 6.68 -0.86
C HIS A 55 -13.22 7.32 -0.54
N THR A 56 -13.30 8.65 -0.54
CA THR A 56 -14.55 9.38 -0.26
C THR A 56 -15.60 9.14 -1.35
N ALA A 57 -15.21 9.10 -2.63
CA ALA A 57 -16.09 8.73 -3.73
C ALA A 57 -16.66 7.31 -3.58
N THR A 58 -15.84 6.35 -3.13
CA THR A 58 -16.23 4.95 -2.92
C THR A 58 -17.23 4.81 -1.77
N ILE A 59 -17.01 5.50 -0.64
CA ILE A 59 -17.97 5.54 0.48
C ILE A 59 -19.31 6.15 0.04
N LEU A 60 -19.28 7.26 -0.72
CA LEU A 60 -20.50 7.95 -1.14
C LEU A 60 -21.33 7.13 -2.13
N GLN A 61 -20.68 6.34 -2.99
CA GLN A 61 -21.35 5.40 -3.89
C GLN A 61 -22.00 4.25 -3.11
N ALA A 62 -21.31 3.68 -2.11
CA ALA A 62 -21.87 2.63 -1.26
C ALA A 62 -23.08 3.11 -0.44
N LYS A 63 -23.10 4.36 0.03
CA LYS A 63 -24.24 4.96 0.75
C LYS A 63 -25.47 5.22 -0.15
N GLN A 64 -25.30 5.41 -1.46
CA GLN A 64 -26.42 5.62 -2.38
C GLN A 64 -27.12 4.31 -2.79
N ALA A 65 -26.42 3.18 -2.75
CA ALA A 65 -26.98 1.86 -3.07
C ALA A 65 -27.97 1.31 -2.01
N VAL A 66 -28.07 1.94 -0.83
CA VAL A 66 -28.94 1.49 0.29
C VAL A 66 -30.32 2.18 0.28
N LYS A 67 -30.57 3.17 -0.60
CA LYS A 67 -31.80 3.99 -0.57
C LYS A 67 -32.96 3.54 -1.47
N GLN A 68 -32.91 2.36 -2.10
CA GLN A 68 -34.04 1.87 -2.91
C GLN A 68 -34.31 0.38 -2.66
N SER A 69 -35.15 0.06 -1.67
CA SER A 69 -36.18 -0.97 -1.77
C SER A 69 -37.13 -0.92 -0.56
N PRO A 70 -38.44 -1.21 -0.72
CA PRO A 70 -39.47 -0.92 0.27
C PRO A 70 -39.56 -1.99 1.37
N ALA A 71 -40.07 -1.57 2.52
CA ALA A 71 -40.29 -2.38 3.70
C ALA A 71 -41.32 -3.51 3.47
N THR A 72 -40.95 -4.74 3.83
CA THR A 72 -41.88 -5.80 4.25
C THR A 72 -41.24 -6.56 5.41
N SER A 73 -42.06 -6.87 6.41
CA SER A 73 -41.73 -7.29 7.77
C SER A 73 -41.50 -8.81 7.94
N LEU A 74 -40.75 -9.14 9.01
CA LEU A 74 -40.59 -10.42 9.74
C LEU A 74 -39.67 -11.51 9.14
N PRO A 75 -39.14 -12.45 9.97
CA PRO A 75 -38.54 -12.32 11.30
C PRO A 75 -37.05 -12.71 11.28
N ALA A 76 -36.34 -12.48 12.38
CA ALA A 76 -34.90 -12.72 12.60
C ALA A 76 -34.30 -13.90 11.81
N THR A 77 -33.72 -13.61 10.63
CA THR A 77 -32.89 -14.55 9.90
C THR A 77 -31.52 -14.58 10.56
N ILE A 78 -31.24 -15.71 11.20
CA ILE A 78 -29.90 -16.17 11.56
C ILE A 78 -28.99 -15.86 10.38
N GLN A 79 -28.05 -14.93 10.57
CA GLN A 79 -27.00 -14.68 9.60
C GLN A 79 -26.20 -15.98 9.49
N CYS A 80 -26.55 -16.81 8.51
CA CYS A 80 -25.64 -17.84 8.02
C CYS A 80 -24.51 -17.07 7.33
N PRO A 81 -23.30 -17.00 7.93
CA PRO A 81 -22.20 -16.37 7.24
C PRO A 81 -21.92 -17.26 6.03
N LEU A 82 -22.11 -16.70 4.84
CA LEU A 82 -21.55 -17.23 3.62
C LEU A 82 -20.07 -17.49 3.92
N LYS A 83 -19.71 -18.75 4.16
CA LYS A 83 -18.33 -19.15 4.37
C LYS A 83 -17.65 -19.02 3.01
N LEU A 84 -17.17 -17.82 2.72
CA LEU A 84 -16.14 -17.62 1.71
C LEU A 84 -15.03 -18.66 2.01
N PRO A 85 -14.48 -19.32 0.98
CA PRO A 85 -13.33 -20.20 1.18
C PRO A 85 -12.30 -19.44 1.99
N LYS A 86 -11.82 -20.06 3.09
CA LYS A 86 -10.85 -19.44 4.00
C LYS A 86 -9.77 -18.79 3.14
N LEU A 87 -9.70 -17.46 3.18
CA LEU A 87 -8.65 -16.72 2.51
C LEU A 87 -7.36 -17.11 3.22
N GLU A 88 -6.66 -18.09 2.67
CA GLU A 88 -5.34 -18.48 3.15
C GLU A 88 -4.38 -17.37 2.76
N LEU A 89 -4.23 -16.40 3.66
CA LEU A 89 -3.20 -15.40 3.56
C LEU A 89 -1.86 -16.13 3.42
N LYS A 90 -1.20 -15.95 2.27
CA LYS A 90 0.13 -16.50 2.03
C LYS A 90 1.05 -16.04 3.16
N ARG A 91 1.81 -16.99 3.72
CA ARG A 91 2.77 -16.67 4.78
C ARG A 91 3.84 -15.74 4.23
N PHE A 92 4.09 -14.65 4.96
CA PHE A 92 5.18 -13.75 4.68
C PHE A 92 6.43 -14.18 5.44
N ASN A 93 7.53 -14.33 4.72
CA ASN A 93 8.80 -14.85 5.24
C ASN A 93 9.89 -13.78 5.40
N GLY A 94 9.58 -12.53 5.03
CA GLY A 94 10.54 -11.42 5.04
C GLY A 94 11.08 -11.02 3.66
N ASP A 95 10.59 -11.60 2.56
CA ASP A 95 11.00 -11.20 1.22
C ASP A 95 10.59 -9.74 0.92
N PRO A 96 11.55 -8.81 0.74
CA PRO A 96 11.24 -7.42 0.41
C PRO A 96 10.48 -7.27 -0.89
N ILE A 97 10.60 -8.21 -1.85
CA ILE A 97 9.90 -8.17 -3.14
C ILE A 97 8.41 -8.44 -2.95
N GLU A 98 8.05 -9.36 -2.06
CA GLU A 98 6.66 -9.75 -1.79
C GLU A 98 5.94 -8.81 -0.81
N TRP A 99 6.67 -7.96 -0.08
CA TRP A 99 6.12 -7.10 0.97
C TRP A 99 4.90 -6.23 0.57
N VAL A 100 4.86 -5.62 -0.62
CA VAL A 100 3.78 -4.74 -1.12
C VAL A 100 2.53 -5.58 -1.35
N SER A 101 2.69 -6.72 -2.03
CA SER A 101 1.58 -7.64 -2.28
C SER A 101 1.01 -8.19 -0.97
N PHE A 102 1.88 -8.56 -0.04
CA PHE A 102 1.48 -9.01 1.29
C PHE A 102 0.72 -7.92 2.07
N ILE A 103 1.30 -6.72 2.21
CA ILE A 103 0.72 -5.67 3.06
C ILE A 103 -0.60 -5.15 2.49
N ASN A 104 -0.72 -5.05 1.16
CA ASN A 104 -1.98 -4.65 0.52
C ASN A 104 -3.08 -5.68 0.76
N LEU A 105 -2.77 -6.97 0.63
CA LEU A 105 -3.72 -8.04 0.87
C LEU A 105 -4.12 -8.12 2.36
N PHE A 106 -3.14 -7.99 3.25
CA PHE A 106 -3.38 -7.97 4.70
C PHE A 106 -4.24 -6.76 5.10
N ASN A 107 -4.02 -5.60 4.46
CA ASN A 107 -4.78 -4.40 4.78
C ASN A 107 -6.25 -4.52 4.41
N SER A 108 -6.52 -4.94 3.18
CA SER A 108 -7.87 -5.15 2.69
C SER A 108 -8.62 -6.24 3.46
N ALA A 109 -7.93 -7.32 3.84
CA ALA A 109 -8.57 -8.45 4.53
C ALA A 109 -8.75 -8.24 6.05
N ILE A 110 -7.78 -7.60 6.71
CA ILE A 110 -7.65 -7.60 8.17
C ILE A 110 -7.52 -6.19 8.76
N HIS A 111 -6.62 -5.35 8.25
CA HIS A 111 -6.37 -4.02 8.86
C HIS A 111 -7.60 -3.12 8.77
N GLU A 112 -8.22 -3.03 7.60
CA GLU A 112 -9.41 -2.20 7.32
C GLU A 112 -10.72 -2.83 7.81
N ASN A 113 -10.66 -4.08 8.28
CA ASN A 113 -11.84 -4.78 8.77
C ASN A 113 -12.19 -4.32 10.20
N ASN A 114 -13.25 -3.53 10.31
CA ASN A 114 -13.76 -2.99 11.59
C ASN A 114 -14.50 -4.03 12.46
N THR A 115 -14.77 -5.23 11.94
CA THR A 115 -15.39 -6.32 12.71
C THR A 115 -14.38 -7.07 13.58
N LEU A 116 -13.08 -6.93 13.31
CA LEU A 116 -12.01 -7.59 14.04
C LEU A 116 -11.45 -6.68 15.12
N THR A 117 -11.28 -7.21 16.33
CA THR A 117 -10.60 -6.48 17.42
C THR A 117 -9.09 -6.39 17.15
N PRO A 118 -8.41 -5.35 17.64
CA PRO A 118 -6.96 -5.22 17.45
C PRO A 118 -6.17 -6.44 17.99
N VAL A 119 -6.55 -7.02 19.12
CA VAL A 119 -6.04 -8.33 19.61
C VAL A 119 -6.17 -9.43 18.56
N THR A 120 -7.34 -9.57 17.93
CA THR A 120 -7.59 -10.58 16.90
C THR A 120 -6.74 -10.31 15.66
N LYS A 121 -6.61 -9.04 15.24
CA LYS A 121 -5.76 -8.63 14.12
C LYS A 121 -4.28 -8.97 14.39
N LEU A 122 -3.80 -8.80 15.62
CA LEU A 122 -2.44 -9.16 16.02
C LEU A 122 -2.20 -10.67 16.02
N GLN A 123 -3.17 -11.47 16.46
CA GLN A 123 -3.10 -12.93 16.36
C GLN A 123 -3.03 -13.39 14.90
N TYR A 124 -3.85 -12.79 14.04
CA TYR A 124 -3.78 -13.07 12.61
C TYR A 124 -2.43 -12.67 12.03
N LEU A 125 -1.94 -11.47 12.34
CA LEU A 125 -0.63 -10.99 11.93
C LEU A 125 0.48 -11.98 12.30
N LEU A 126 0.50 -12.48 13.53
CA LEU A 126 1.46 -13.50 13.97
C LEU A 126 1.33 -14.83 13.20
N SER A 127 0.11 -15.25 12.85
CA SER A 127 -0.11 -16.53 12.16
C SER A 127 0.34 -16.54 10.71
N VAL A 128 0.32 -15.38 10.05
CA VAL A 128 0.72 -15.22 8.64
C VAL A 128 2.19 -14.81 8.49
N LEU A 129 2.88 -14.47 9.58
CA LEU A 129 4.30 -14.16 9.55
C LEU A 129 5.14 -15.40 9.85
N SER A 130 6.33 -15.45 9.27
CA SER A 130 7.30 -16.52 9.47
C SER A 130 8.72 -15.97 9.47
N LYS A 131 9.69 -16.72 10.00
CA LYS A 131 11.11 -16.35 10.06
C LYS A 131 11.37 -14.99 10.74
N GLU A 132 12.10 -14.10 10.08
CA GLU A 132 12.51 -12.79 10.61
C GLU A 132 11.31 -11.88 10.98
N PRO A 133 10.29 -11.68 10.12
CA PRO A 133 9.13 -10.86 10.47
C PRO A 133 8.41 -11.33 11.73
N PHE A 134 8.26 -12.66 11.90
CA PHE A 134 7.66 -13.24 13.09
C PHE A 134 8.53 -12.98 14.33
N ASN A 135 9.85 -13.16 14.21
CA ASN A 135 10.78 -12.92 15.30
C ASN A 135 10.83 -11.47 15.77
N LEU A 136 10.52 -10.50 14.89
CA LEU A 136 10.47 -9.08 15.23
C LEU A 136 9.32 -8.73 16.17
N ILE A 137 8.15 -9.33 15.96
CA ILE A 137 6.94 -8.95 16.69
C ILE A 137 6.50 -9.98 17.75
N LYS A 138 7.07 -11.20 17.77
CA LYS A 138 6.71 -12.25 18.74
C LYS A 138 6.98 -11.87 20.20
N SER A 139 7.87 -10.92 20.45
CA SER A 139 8.21 -10.44 21.79
C SER A 139 7.15 -9.49 22.36
N LEU A 140 6.26 -8.96 21.51
CA LEU A 140 5.19 -8.08 21.93
C LEU A 140 4.05 -8.90 22.54
N PRO A 141 3.56 -8.54 23.75
CA PRO A 141 2.38 -9.18 24.30
C PRO A 141 1.17 -8.93 23.41
N ILE A 142 0.30 -9.95 23.30
CA ILE A 142 -0.93 -9.85 22.51
C ILE A 142 -1.91 -8.94 23.25
N SER A 143 -1.96 -7.67 22.85
CA SER A 143 -2.79 -6.63 23.45
C SER A 143 -3.24 -5.64 22.38
N ASP A 144 -4.36 -4.96 22.62
CA ASP A 144 -4.94 -4.02 21.64
C ASP A 144 -3.97 -2.90 21.29
N LYS A 145 -3.25 -2.38 22.29
CA LYS A 145 -2.25 -1.31 22.11
C LYS A 145 -1.05 -1.76 21.28
N ASN A 146 -0.75 -3.06 21.30
CA ASN A 146 0.45 -3.61 20.70
C ASN A 146 0.25 -4.00 19.23
N TYR A 147 -1.00 -4.05 18.75
CA TYR A 147 -1.29 -4.28 17.34
C TYR A 147 -0.70 -3.20 16.44
N GLU A 148 -1.03 -1.93 16.73
CA GLU A 148 -0.51 -0.75 16.02
C GLU A 148 1.03 -0.75 16.01
N VAL A 149 1.64 -1.03 17.16
CA VAL A 149 3.10 -1.08 17.32
C VAL A 149 3.70 -2.19 16.45
N ALA A 150 3.16 -3.40 16.50
CA ALA A 150 3.63 -4.53 15.70
C ALA A 150 3.52 -4.25 14.19
N TYR A 151 2.39 -3.67 13.76
CA TYR A 151 2.14 -3.31 12.37
C TYR A 151 3.13 -2.25 11.87
N ASN A 152 3.38 -1.20 12.67
CA ASN A 152 4.32 -0.14 12.32
C ASN A 152 5.77 -0.63 12.26
N ILE A 153 6.20 -1.48 13.18
CA ILE A 153 7.55 -2.09 13.15
C ILE A 153 7.78 -2.85 11.84
N LEU A 154 6.79 -3.65 11.40
CA LEU A 154 6.88 -4.37 10.13
C LEU A 154 6.93 -3.42 8.94
N LYS A 155 6.07 -2.38 8.95
CA LYS A 155 6.05 -1.36 7.90
C LYS A 155 7.37 -0.64 7.78
N GLU A 156 7.95 -0.16 8.88
CA GLU A 156 9.25 0.51 8.88
C GLU A 156 10.37 -0.41 8.39
N ARG A 157 10.41 -1.66 8.86
CA ARG A 157 11.44 -2.65 8.49
C ARG A 157 11.44 -2.96 7.00
N TYR A 158 10.28 -3.28 6.42
CA TYR A 158 10.20 -3.79 5.05
C TYR A 158 9.91 -2.71 3.99
N HIS A 159 9.37 -1.56 4.38
CA HIS A 159 9.27 -0.39 3.50
C HIS A 159 10.65 0.25 3.25
N SER A 160 11.54 0.26 4.26
CA SER A 160 12.90 0.78 4.12
C SER A 160 13.84 -0.16 3.36
N GLN A 161 13.71 -1.48 3.53
CA GLN A 161 14.57 -2.46 2.85
C GLN A 161 14.38 -2.46 1.33
N ARG A 162 13.15 -2.29 0.83
CA ARG A 162 12.93 -2.03 -0.61
C ARG A 162 13.73 -0.83 -1.10
N ARG A 163 13.76 0.26 -0.33
CA ARG A 163 14.47 1.49 -0.70
C ARG A 163 15.98 1.26 -0.80
N LEU A 164 16.55 0.46 0.10
CA LEU A 164 17.97 0.09 0.06
C LEU A 164 18.27 -0.87 -1.09
N THR A 165 17.46 -1.91 -1.30
CA THR A 165 17.65 -2.85 -2.41
C THR A 165 17.50 -2.18 -3.76
N SER A 166 16.51 -1.29 -3.95
CA SER A 166 16.37 -0.49 -5.17
C SER A 166 17.57 0.44 -5.39
N LEU A 167 18.12 1.02 -4.32
CA LEU A 167 19.33 1.85 -4.41
C LEU A 167 20.57 1.03 -4.79
N HIS A 168 20.70 -0.20 -4.28
CA HIS A 168 21.77 -1.12 -4.66
C HIS A 168 21.60 -1.66 -6.10
N LEU A 169 20.38 -2.02 -6.50
CA LEU A 169 20.07 -2.47 -7.87
C LEU A 169 20.33 -1.38 -8.89
N ASN A 170 19.89 -0.14 -8.62
CA ASN A 170 20.19 0.98 -9.49
C ASN A 170 21.70 1.18 -9.63
N LYS A 171 22.48 1.11 -8.54
CA LYS A 171 23.95 1.19 -8.63
C LYS A 171 24.59 0.05 -9.42
N ILE A 172 23.98 -1.13 -9.50
CA ILE A 172 24.49 -2.26 -10.28
C ILE A 172 24.10 -2.12 -11.76
N LEU A 173 22.90 -1.60 -12.05
CA LEU A 173 22.41 -1.36 -13.40
C LEU A 173 23.03 -0.12 -14.05
N ASP A 174 23.51 0.81 -13.23
CA ASP A 174 24.19 2.05 -13.63
C ASP A 174 25.73 1.88 -13.69
N LEU A 175 26.22 0.63 -13.63
CA LEU A 175 27.62 0.34 -13.89
C LEU A 175 27.92 0.58 -15.37
N PRO A 176 28.88 1.45 -15.71
CA PRO A 176 29.26 1.66 -17.11
C PRO A 176 29.75 0.33 -17.67
N THR A 177 29.14 -0.11 -18.77
CA THR A 177 29.64 -1.21 -19.60
C THR A 177 31.10 -0.94 -19.87
N ILE A 178 31.97 -1.84 -19.39
CA ILE A 178 33.40 -1.77 -19.65
C ILE A 178 33.55 -2.00 -21.16
N HIS A 179 33.55 -0.91 -21.92
CA HIS A 179 33.85 -0.95 -23.32
C HIS A 179 35.32 -1.35 -23.41
N HIS A 180 35.55 -2.62 -23.75
CA HIS A 180 36.87 -3.16 -24.02
C HIS A 180 37.45 -2.40 -25.23
N MET A 181 38.10 -1.27 -24.94
CA MET A 181 38.91 -0.51 -25.89
C MET A 181 40.14 -1.37 -26.20
N HIS A 182 40.07 -2.05 -27.34
CA HIS A 182 41.21 -2.69 -27.98
C HIS A 182 42.18 -1.59 -28.42
N ILE A 183 43.17 -1.28 -27.58
CA ILE A 183 44.40 -0.64 -28.02
C ILE A 183 45.26 -1.75 -28.62
N CYS A 184 45.32 -1.79 -29.93
CA CYS A 184 46.42 -2.30 -30.76
C CYS A 184 46.20 -1.76 -32.19
#